data_AF-A0A956M4I8-F1
#
_entry.id   AF-A0A956M4I8-F1
#
_cell.length_a   1.000
_cell.length_b   1.000
_cell.length_c   1.000
_cell.angle_alpha   90.00
_cell.angle_beta   90.00
_cell.angle_gamma   90.00
#
_symmetry.space_group_name_H-M   'P 1'
#
loop_
_entity.id
_entity.type
_entity.pdbx_description
1 polymer ?
#
loop_
_entity_poly.entity_id
_entity_poly.type
_entity_poly.pdbx_seq_one_letter_code
_entity_poly.pdbx_strand_id
1 'polypeptide(L)'
;MLEVDQRRKALNFGQKLEIIVRLINRQSLLPFFDTLDSSELVDAHNFLWDTMLTIHSRTQSHEFRRDEVTKKMISSAQYQKMQGCDLRIDYCKGVECIWSNPECAGKKIKANLDIIAQQIMKYFNQAEIRN
;
A
#
# COMPACT_ATOMS: atom_id res chain seq x y z
N MET A 1 -31.03 7.24 -4.48
CA MET A 1 -30.00 7.85 -5.35
C MET A 1 -29.02 8.54 -4.42
N LEU A 2 -27.91 7.90 -4.08
CA LEU A 2 -26.90 8.49 -3.18
C LEU A 2 -25.74 8.97 -4.05
N GLU A 3 -25.65 10.28 -4.25
CA GLU A 3 -24.44 10.93 -4.74
C GLU A 3 -23.38 10.84 -3.63
N VAL A 4 -22.63 9.74 -3.61
CA VAL A 4 -21.39 9.64 -2.84
C VAL A 4 -20.26 10.15 -3.72
N ASP A 5 -20.29 11.44 -4.04
CA ASP A 5 -19.13 12.16 -4.56
C ASP A 5 -18.43 12.89 -3.39
N GLN A 6 -18.01 12.11 -2.39
CA GLN A 6 -16.97 12.56 -1.48
C GLN A 6 -15.66 12.52 -2.26
N ARG A 7 -15.30 13.68 -2.84
CA ARG A 7 -14.07 13.96 -3.59
C ARG A 7 -12.90 13.14 -3.04
N ARG A 8 -12.61 11.99 -3.68
CA ARG A 8 -11.43 11.17 -3.35
C ARG A 8 -10.21 12.04 -3.62
N LYS A 9 -9.46 12.39 -2.58
CA LYS A 9 -8.19 13.09 -2.78
C LYS A 9 -7.18 12.04 -3.25
N ALA A 10 -6.80 12.15 -4.52
CA ALA A 10 -5.67 11.41 -5.06
C ALA A 10 -4.37 12.09 -4.61
N LEU A 11 -3.29 11.32 -4.57
CA LEU A 11 -1.97 11.89 -4.34
C LEU A 11 -1.64 12.87 -5.47
N ASN A 12 -1.16 14.05 -5.09
CA ASN A 12 -0.58 14.98 -6.03
C ASN A 12 0.81 14.50 -6.49
N PHE A 13 1.34 15.13 -7.54
CA PHE A 13 2.64 14.75 -8.11
C PHE A 13 3.79 14.85 -7.09
N GLY A 14 3.81 15.89 -6.25
CA GLY A 14 4.85 16.07 -5.23
C GLY A 14 4.84 14.95 -4.20
N GLN A 15 3.66 14.51 -3.76
CA GLN A 15 3.51 13.36 -2.87
C GLN A 15 4.00 12.05 -3.50
N LYS A 16 3.68 11.81 -4.79
CA LYS A 16 4.19 10.63 -5.52
C LYS A 16 5.71 10.66 -5.66
N LEU A 17 6.28 11.83 -5.95
CA LEU A 17 7.72 12.01 -6.04
C LEU A 17 8.41 11.79 -4.68
N GLU A 18 7.83 12.30 -3.60
CA GLU A 18 8.35 12.10 -2.24
C GLU A 18 8.43 10.60 -1.87
N ILE A 19 7.42 9.81 -2.24
CA ILE A 19 7.45 8.35 -2.07
C ILE A 19 8.65 7.74 -2.80
N ILE A 20 8.85 8.09 -4.08
CA ILE A 20 9.97 7.57 -4.89
C ILE A 20 11.31 7.98 -4.27
N VAL A 21 11.48 9.24 -3.92
CA VAL A 21 12.72 9.77 -3.33
C VAL A 21 13.07 9.03 -2.04
N ARG A 22 12.09 8.82 -1.16
CA ARG A 22 12.29 8.06 0.08
C ARG A 22 12.66 6.60 -0.18
N LEU A 23 11.99 5.93 -1.12
CA LEU A 23 12.34 4.56 -1.52
C LEU A 23 13.80 4.49 -1.98
N ILE A 24 14.21 5.34 -2.93
CA ILE A 24 15.58 5.35 -3.46
C ILE A 24 16.59 5.62 -2.35
N ASN A 25 16.29 6.57 -1.46
CA ASN A 25 17.16 6.93 -0.33
C ASN A 25 17.07 5.97 0.87
N ARG A 26 16.33 4.86 0.75
CA ARG A 26 16.13 3.87 1.84
C ARG A 26 15.56 4.47 3.13
N GLN A 27 14.77 5.54 3.00
CA GLN A 27 14.13 6.20 4.13
C GLN A 27 12.79 5.56 4.44
N SER A 28 12.40 5.58 5.72
CA SER A 28 11.07 5.13 6.12
C SER A 28 9.99 5.98 5.44
N LEU A 29 8.99 5.31 4.88
CA LEU A 29 7.79 5.94 4.33
C LEU A 29 6.72 6.19 5.41
N LEU A 30 6.81 5.54 6.58
CA LEU A 30 5.81 5.67 7.64
C LEU A 30 5.57 7.12 8.08
N PRO A 31 6.61 7.95 8.34
CA PRO A 31 6.39 9.35 8.72
C PRO A 31 5.65 10.16 7.65
N PHE A 32 5.86 9.84 6.37
CA PHE A 32 5.16 10.49 5.27
C PHE A 32 3.72 9.99 5.16
N PHE A 33 3.49 8.68 5.30
CA PHE A 33 2.14 8.13 5.31
C PHE A 33 1.29 8.60 6.50
N ASP A 34 1.92 8.99 7.60
CA ASP A 34 1.22 9.60 8.74
C ASP A 34 0.64 10.98 8.44
N THR A 35 1.09 11.65 7.37
CA THR A 35 0.52 12.93 6.93
C THR A 35 -0.62 12.78 5.92
N LEU A 36 -0.91 11.55 5.47
CA LEU A 36 -1.91 11.28 4.43
C LEU A 36 -3.27 10.92 5.03
N ASP A 37 -4.33 11.38 4.40
CA ASP A 37 -5.68 10.92 4.71
C ASP A 37 -5.94 9.50 4.17
N SER A 38 -7.08 8.90 4.55
CA SER A 38 -7.40 7.53 4.13
C SER A 38 -7.54 7.37 2.61
N SER A 39 -8.05 8.39 1.92
CA SER A 39 -8.20 8.33 0.46
C SER A 39 -6.84 8.43 -0.25
N GLU A 40 -5.96 9.29 0.26
CA GLU A 40 -4.58 9.42 -0.20
C GLU A 40 -3.77 8.14 0.08
N LEU A 41 -4.01 7.45 1.21
CA LEU A 41 -3.38 6.16 1.51
C LEU A 41 -3.79 5.05 0.54
N VAL A 42 -5.05 5.04 0.08
CA VAL A 42 -5.50 4.12 -0.96
C VAL A 42 -4.80 4.42 -2.28
N ASP A 43 -4.68 5.69 -2.66
CA ASP A 43 -3.97 6.07 -3.87
C ASP A 43 -2.47 5.77 -3.78
N ALA A 44 -1.84 5.99 -2.61
CA ALA A 44 -0.47 5.57 -2.32
C ALA A 44 -0.28 4.06 -2.50
N HIS A 45 -1.27 3.27 -2.08
CA HIS A 45 -1.22 1.83 -2.21
C HIS A 45 -1.26 1.41 -3.67
N ASN A 46 -2.15 1.97 -4.46
CA ASN A 46 -2.20 1.71 -5.91
C ASN A 46 -0.89 2.13 -6.59
N PHE A 47 -0.42 3.34 -6.29
CA PHE A 47 0.82 3.88 -6.84
C PHE A 47 2.04 3.00 -6.54
N LEU A 48 2.19 2.52 -5.30
CA LEU A 48 3.29 1.62 -4.94
C LEU A 48 3.16 0.26 -5.60
N TRP A 49 1.95 -0.28 -5.77
CA TRP A 49 1.75 -1.52 -6.52
C TRP A 49 2.20 -1.38 -7.97
N ASP A 50 1.75 -0.32 -8.65
CA ASP A 50 2.12 -0.07 -10.06
C ASP A 50 3.62 0.16 -10.21
N THR A 51 4.21 0.91 -9.28
CA THR A 51 5.66 1.15 -9.21
C THR A 51 6.42 -0.17 -9.00
N MET A 52 5.97 -1.01 -8.08
CA MET A 52 6.58 -2.31 -7.82
C MET A 52 6.52 -3.24 -9.04
N LEU A 53 5.38 -3.30 -9.72
CA LEU A 53 5.21 -4.08 -10.94
C LEU A 53 6.16 -3.58 -12.04
N THR A 54 6.27 -2.27 -12.21
CA THR A 54 7.16 -1.65 -13.20
C THR A 54 8.63 -1.93 -12.90
N ILE A 55 9.04 -1.88 -11.63
CA ILE A 55 10.41 -2.19 -11.23
C ILE A 55 10.68 -3.69 -11.42
N HIS A 56 9.76 -4.55 -11.01
CA HIS A 56 9.89 -6.00 -11.19
C HIS A 56 10.09 -6.35 -12.65
N SER A 57 9.23 -5.85 -13.56
CA SER A 57 9.29 -6.17 -14.98
C SER A 57 10.59 -5.72 -15.66
N ARG A 58 11.31 -4.77 -15.07
CA ARG A 58 12.58 -4.24 -15.59
C ARG A 58 13.82 -4.88 -14.96
N THR A 59 13.69 -5.45 -13.77
CA THR A 59 14.85 -5.88 -12.96
C THR A 59 14.87 -7.38 -12.69
N GLN A 60 13.72 -8.05 -12.75
CA GLN A 60 13.60 -9.47 -12.44
C GLN A 60 13.36 -10.27 -13.72
N SER A 61 13.92 -11.48 -13.80
CA SER A 61 13.74 -12.35 -14.97
C SER A 61 12.61 -13.37 -14.83
N HIS A 62 12.09 -13.54 -13.61
CA HIS A 62 10.99 -14.47 -13.36
C HIS A 62 9.64 -13.73 -13.44
N GLU A 63 8.55 -14.48 -13.60
CA GLU A 63 7.20 -13.93 -13.61
C GLU A 63 6.84 -13.29 -12.27
N PHE A 64 6.08 -12.19 -12.31
CA PHE A 64 5.56 -11.56 -11.10
C PHE A 64 4.42 -12.38 -10.51
N ARG A 65 4.56 -12.74 -9.23
CA ARG A 65 3.54 -13.48 -8.50
C ARG A 65 2.98 -12.64 -7.37
N ARG A 66 1.73 -12.18 -7.52
CA ARG A 66 1.06 -11.31 -6.54
C ARG A 66 1.00 -11.95 -5.15
N ASP A 67 0.82 -13.27 -5.09
CA ASP A 67 0.78 -14.05 -3.86
C ASP A 67 2.11 -14.01 -3.07
N GLU A 68 3.25 -13.80 -3.73
CA GLU A 68 4.55 -13.69 -3.05
C GLU A 68 4.66 -12.45 -2.15
N VAL A 69 3.92 -11.40 -2.51
CA VAL A 69 3.86 -10.16 -1.75
C VAL A 69 2.70 -10.20 -0.77
N THR A 70 1.49 -10.59 -1.21
CA THR A 70 0.30 -10.55 -0.34
C THR A 70 0.35 -11.56 0.79
N LYS A 71 1.08 -12.68 0.66
CA LYS A 71 1.27 -13.64 1.79
C LYS A 71 2.02 -13.05 2.98
N LYS A 72 2.76 -11.96 2.77
CA LYS A 72 3.47 -11.22 3.84
C LYS A 72 2.55 -10.20 4.51
N MET A 73 1.40 -9.89 3.91
CA MET A 73 0.42 -8.94 4.44
C MET A 73 -0.49 -9.61 5.45
N ILE A 74 -0.90 -8.84 6.46
CA ILE A 74 -1.92 -9.28 7.40
C ILE A 74 -3.26 -9.34 6.67
N SER A 75 -3.88 -10.52 6.63
CA SER A 75 -5.20 -10.67 6.01
C SER A 75 -6.26 -9.82 6.73
N SER A 76 -7.33 -9.45 6.02
CA SER A 76 -8.44 -8.70 6.64
C SER A 76 -9.01 -9.40 7.87
N ALA A 77 -9.21 -10.72 7.79
CA ALA A 77 -9.76 -11.50 8.89
C ALA A 77 -8.83 -11.52 10.11
N GLN A 78 -7.52 -11.71 9.91
CA GLN A 78 -6.54 -11.64 11.00
C GLN A 78 -6.51 -10.24 11.62
N TYR A 79 -6.49 -9.20 10.80
CA TYR A 79 -6.45 -7.83 11.28
C TYR A 79 -7.70 -7.46 12.10
N GLN A 80 -8.90 -7.84 11.63
CA GLN A 80 -10.14 -7.63 12.37
C GLN A 80 -10.11 -8.29 13.75
N LYS A 81 -9.64 -9.54 13.82
CA LYS A 81 -9.50 -10.26 15.08
C LYS A 81 -8.53 -9.56 16.04
N MET A 82 -7.41 -9.04 15.53
CA MET A 82 -6.44 -8.27 16.33
C MET A 82 -7.02 -6.96 16.87
N GLN A 83 -7.94 -6.33 16.14
CA GLN A 83 -8.58 -5.07 16.54
C GLN A 83 -9.86 -5.28 17.36
N GLY A 84 -10.27 -6.53 17.65
CA GLY A 84 -11.53 -6.82 18.33
C GLY A 84 -12.76 -6.37 17.52
N CYS A 85 -12.69 -6.43 16.20
CA CYS A 85 -13.76 -6.00 15.31
C CYS A 85 -14.75 -7.14 15.03
N ASP A 86 -16.01 -6.94 15.44
CA ASP A 86 -17.10 -7.91 15.29
C ASP A 86 -17.86 -7.78 13.96
N LEU A 87 -17.44 -6.85 13.08
CA LEU A 87 -18.04 -6.69 11.76
C LEU A 87 -17.71 -7.91 10.88
N ARG A 88 -18.68 -8.35 10.08
CA ARG A 88 -18.46 -9.43 9.11
C ARG A 88 -17.31 -9.08 8.16
N ILE A 89 -16.55 -10.09 7.74
CA ILE A 89 -15.31 -9.94 6.95
C ILE A 89 -15.56 -9.20 5.62
N ASP A 90 -16.75 -9.34 5.05
CA ASP A 90 -17.18 -8.64 3.83
C ASP A 90 -17.29 -7.13 4.00
N TYR A 91 -17.68 -6.63 5.18
CA TYR A 91 -17.70 -5.19 5.50
C TYR A 91 -16.30 -4.58 5.64
N CYS A 92 -15.29 -5.40 5.91
CA CYS A 92 -13.88 -4.98 5.90
C CYS A 92 -13.25 -5.00 4.49
N LYS A 93 -14.00 -5.37 3.44
CA LYS A 93 -13.54 -5.08 2.07
C LYS A 93 -13.38 -3.57 1.95
N GLY A 94 -12.23 -3.15 1.41
CA GLY A 94 -11.70 -1.79 1.47
C GLY A 94 -12.56 -0.65 0.91
N VAL A 95 -13.81 -0.91 0.54
CA VAL A 95 -14.78 0.08 0.10
C VAL A 95 -15.69 0.54 1.24
N GLU A 96 -16.01 -0.27 2.25
CA GLU A 96 -16.94 0.13 3.32
C GLU A 96 -16.24 0.51 4.62
N CYS A 97 -15.24 -0.27 5.04
CA CYS A 97 -14.48 0.00 6.26
C CYS A 97 -13.69 1.31 6.19
N ILE A 98 -13.27 1.76 5.01
CA ILE A 98 -12.54 3.03 4.88
C ILE A 98 -13.40 4.25 5.19
N TRP A 99 -14.70 4.20 4.89
CA TRP A 99 -15.63 5.29 5.20
C TRP A 99 -16.21 5.16 6.61
N SER A 100 -16.33 3.93 7.11
CA SER A 100 -16.93 3.66 8.43
C SER A 100 -15.91 3.73 9.57
N ASN A 101 -14.64 3.39 9.31
CA ASN A 101 -13.54 3.34 10.27
C ASN A 101 -12.20 3.76 9.62
N PRO A 102 -12.09 5.02 9.16
CA PRO A 102 -10.94 5.51 8.37
C PRO A 102 -9.59 5.32 9.07
N GLU A 103 -9.51 5.54 10.38
CA GLU A 103 -8.26 5.35 11.13
C GLU A 103 -7.79 3.90 11.15
N CYS A 104 -8.72 2.97 11.38
CA CYS A 104 -8.43 1.54 11.43
C CYS A 104 -8.02 0.99 10.06
N ALA A 105 -8.75 1.40 9.01
CA ALA A 105 -8.43 1.09 7.63
C ALA A 105 -7.06 1.69 7.23
N GLY A 106 -6.80 2.94 7.60
CA GLY A 106 -5.54 3.62 7.34
C GLY A 106 -4.34 2.90 7.97
N LYS A 107 -4.44 2.48 9.24
CA LYS A 107 -3.39 1.68 9.91
C LYS A 107 -3.08 0.39 9.16
N LYS A 108 -4.10 -0.33 8.70
CA LYS A 108 -3.93 -1.55 7.90
C LYS A 108 -3.29 -1.26 6.55
N ILE A 109 -3.72 -0.20 5.85
CA ILE A 109 -3.15 0.19 4.57
C ILE A 109 -1.68 0.56 4.74
N LYS A 110 -1.30 1.31 5.79
CA LYS A 110 0.09 1.63 6.12
C LYS A 110 0.95 0.39 6.31
N ALA A 111 0.45 -0.63 7.02
CA ALA A 111 1.16 -1.90 7.16
C ALA A 111 1.38 -2.61 5.80
N ASN A 112 0.38 -2.56 4.92
CA ASN A 112 0.52 -3.11 3.57
C ASN A 112 1.49 -2.30 2.70
N LEU A 113 1.46 -0.97 2.79
CA LEU A 113 2.37 -0.07 2.08
C LEU A 113 3.82 -0.36 2.44
N ASP A 114 4.10 -0.59 3.73
CA ASP A 114 5.44 -0.95 4.21
C ASP A 114 5.95 -2.26 3.57
N ILE A 115 5.10 -3.28 3.47
CA ILE A 115 5.45 -4.55 2.82
C ILE A 115 5.78 -4.36 1.33
N ILE A 116 5.00 -3.55 0.63
CA ILE A 116 5.24 -3.26 -0.80
C ILE A 116 6.57 -2.51 -0.95
N ALA A 117 6.83 -1.51 -0.10
CA ALA A 117 8.07 -0.75 -0.10
C ALA A 117 9.28 -1.64 0.16
N GLN A 118 9.22 -2.53 1.15
CA GLN A 118 10.28 -3.52 1.41
C GLN A 118 10.52 -4.43 0.21
N GLN A 119 9.46 -4.83 -0.49
CA GLN A 119 9.59 -5.67 -1.69
C GLN A 119 10.24 -4.90 -2.86
N ILE A 120 9.90 -3.63 -3.06
CA ILE A 120 10.58 -2.76 -4.04
C ILE A 120 12.08 -2.66 -3.71
N MET A 121 12.42 -2.42 -2.45
CA MET A 121 13.81 -2.34 -2.00
C MET A 121 14.57 -3.64 -2.26
N LYS A 122 13.91 -4.79 -2.10
CA LYS A 122 14.49 -6.08 -2.45
C LYS A 122 14.83 -6.17 -3.93
N TYR A 123 13.96 -5.70 -4.83
CA TYR A 123 14.24 -5.70 -6.26
C TYR A 123 15.44 -4.83 -6.63
N PHE A 124 15.58 -3.66 -5.99
CA PHE A 124 16.77 -2.82 -6.20
C PHE A 124 18.07 -3.54 -5.78
N ASN A 125 18.07 -4.20 -4.63
CA ASN A 125 19.26 -4.93 -4.16
C ASN A 125 19.58 -6.18 -4.99
N GLN A 126 18.58 -6.81 -5.60
CA GLN A 126 18.77 -8.01 -6.42
C GLN A 126 19.15 -7.69 -7.87
N ALA A 127 18.96 -6.44 -8.32
CA ALA A 127 19.34 -6.00 -9.65
C ALA A 127 20.88 -5.97 -9.86
N GLU A 128 21.69 -6.01 -8.80
CA GLU A 128 23.16 -5.85 -8.85
C GLU A 128 23.95 -7.12 -9.25
N ILE A 129 23.34 -8.13 -9.86
CA ILE A 129 24.07 -9.32 -10.37
C ILE A 129 23.83 -9.49 -11.87
N ARG A 130 24.03 -8.42 -12.65
CA ARG A 130 24.10 -8.45 -14.12
C ARG A 130 25.04 -7.36 -14.64
N ASN A 131 26.33 -7.47 -14.32
CA ASN A 131 27.41 -6.88 -15.12
C ASN A 131 28.19 -8.02 -15.76
#